data_AF-A0A3A0A1H5-F1
#
_entry.id   AF-A0A3A0A1H5-F1
#
_cell.length_a   1.000
_cell.length_b   1.000
_cell.length_c   1.000
_cell.angle_alpha   90.00
_cell.angle_beta   90.00
_cell.angle_gamma   90.00
#
_symmetry.space_group_name_H-M   'P 1'
#
loop_
_entity.id
_entity.type
_entity.pdbx_description
1 polymer ?
#
loop_
_entity_poly.entity_id
_entity_poly.type
_entity_poly.pdbx_seq_one_letter_code
_entity_poly.pdbx_strand_id
1 'polypeptide(L)'
;MRKFLRFITLLVIILACFPLYTRYKVAAAPVPPGVYLGGMDLSDLKDTQEIRRHLEQVYTAPVDVRFGDARLVLKPEEVGFQVDVDQMVAEAGQYLAGPVFMEIALRQALGFEQRRRDVPVRFMLDNAKLRAWLEQAAANHNHPPSAARLLPPSPRWATGGGAATGLPAGYVGVYQRDWAWVAGTPGQTLDVEASIPQVVAALTSNRERVAQLVWRETPAPLPTLDDLAREINSYLMNFPGFAAAAVHDLQTGQEALVDADVSFSGMSTLKIGLVAALMQQLPNGIAAGDEESDLVGKWMDYALGESNNHAANQLLAHLGGGSVEAGAQRFTSFMRSLGFESTYMQSGYDAQVQLAEIPTPGNRRDDWDANPDHNLQTTPAEMARMLAAIYECTQGRGRLLEVYPGDFTPGECETLLFYMSHDEFQEMIWAGLPRPNTAWIVHKHGFAYESHSDVA
;
A
#
# COMPACT_ATOMS: atom_id res chain seq x y z
N MET A 1 7.53 -48.79 -87.27
CA MET A 1 8.23 -47.49 -87.12
C MET A 1 7.67 -46.57 -86.02
N ARG A 2 6.38 -46.20 -85.98
CA ARG A 2 5.85 -45.24 -84.96
C ARG A 2 6.10 -45.63 -83.48
N LYS A 3 5.98 -46.91 -83.11
CA LYS A 3 6.24 -47.37 -81.73
C LYS A 3 7.72 -47.31 -81.33
N PHE A 4 8.63 -47.62 -82.27
CA PHE A 4 10.08 -47.55 -82.08
C PHE A 4 10.59 -46.11 -82.01
N LEU A 5 10.06 -45.22 -82.86
CA LEU A 5 10.40 -43.80 -82.81
C LEU A 5 9.96 -43.16 -81.48
N ARG A 6 8.74 -43.47 -81.00
CA ARG A 6 8.27 -43.04 -79.67
C ARG A 6 9.16 -43.53 -78.54
N PHE A 7 9.63 -44.77 -78.60
CA PHE A 7 10.54 -45.34 -77.61
C PHE A 7 11.90 -44.63 -77.60
N ILE A 8 12.49 -44.39 -78.77
CA ILE A 8 13.75 -43.65 -78.89
C ILE A 8 13.61 -42.20 -78.39
N THR A 9 12.52 -41.50 -78.76
CA THR A 9 12.29 -40.13 -78.28
C THR A 9 12.14 -40.09 -76.75
N LEU A 10 11.40 -41.03 -76.15
CA LEU A 10 11.29 -41.13 -74.68
C LEU A 10 12.63 -41.44 -74.02
N LEU A 11 13.43 -42.33 -74.60
CA LEU A 11 14.75 -42.69 -74.08
C LEU A 11 15.71 -41.48 -74.12
N VAL A 12 15.72 -40.72 -75.23
CA VAL A 12 16.52 -39.49 -75.36
C VAL A 12 16.09 -38.43 -74.36
N ILE A 13 14.78 -38.25 -74.15
CA ILE A 13 14.26 -37.31 -73.13
C ILE A 13 14.72 -37.73 -71.74
N ILE A 14 14.59 -39.01 -71.37
CA ILE A 14 15.00 -39.51 -70.04
C ILE A 14 16.53 -39.34 -69.84
N LEU A 15 17.33 -39.70 -70.85
CA LEU A 15 18.79 -39.58 -70.79
C LEU A 15 19.27 -38.13 -70.78
N ALA A 16 18.53 -37.19 -71.38
CA ALA A 16 18.82 -35.76 -71.32
C ALA A 16 18.35 -35.12 -69.99
N CYS A 17 17.24 -35.59 -69.41
CA CYS A 17 16.72 -35.10 -68.14
C CYS A 17 17.62 -35.46 -66.94
N PHE A 18 18.30 -36.61 -66.96
CA PHE A 18 19.17 -37.03 -65.86
C PHE A 18 20.36 -36.06 -65.59
N PRO A 19 21.19 -35.68 -66.57
CA PRO A 19 22.28 -34.71 -66.34
C PRO A 19 21.77 -33.28 -66.05
N LEU A 20 20.60 -32.90 -66.58
CA LEU A 20 19.96 -31.63 -66.23
C LEU A 20 19.50 -31.64 -64.76
N TYR A 21 18.91 -32.74 -64.31
CA TYR A 21 18.47 -32.94 -62.94
C TYR A 21 19.64 -32.91 -61.94
N THR A 22 20.75 -33.60 -62.24
CA THR A 22 21.93 -33.59 -61.36
C THR A 22 22.61 -32.22 -61.31
N ARG A 23 22.72 -31.51 -62.45
CA ARG A 23 23.24 -30.13 -62.48
C ARG A 23 22.34 -29.17 -61.70
N TYR A 24 21.03 -29.25 -61.88
CA TYR A 24 20.09 -28.42 -61.15
C TYR A 24 20.12 -28.73 -59.64
N LYS A 25 20.28 -30.00 -59.24
CA LYS A 25 20.46 -30.38 -57.83
C LYS A 25 21.68 -29.72 -57.19
N VAL A 26 22.81 -29.69 -57.89
CA VAL A 26 24.03 -29.02 -57.39
C VAL A 26 23.82 -27.50 -57.33
N ALA A 27 23.14 -26.91 -58.32
CA ALA A 27 22.86 -25.47 -58.33
C ALA A 27 21.80 -25.05 -57.29
N ALA A 28 20.88 -25.95 -56.93
CA ALA A 28 19.84 -25.74 -55.92
C ALA A 28 20.33 -26.01 -54.49
N ALA A 29 21.52 -26.60 -54.31
CA ALA A 29 22.13 -26.78 -52.99
C ALA A 29 22.73 -25.47 -52.47
N PRO A 30 22.85 -25.29 -51.13
CA PRO A 30 22.41 -26.20 -50.07
C PRO A 30 20.93 -26.00 -49.67
N VAL A 31 20.30 -24.87 -50.03
CA VAL A 31 18.89 -24.56 -49.75
C VAL A 31 18.11 -24.48 -51.07
N PRO A 32 17.14 -25.38 -51.34
CA PRO A 32 16.35 -25.35 -52.56
C PRO A 32 15.44 -24.11 -52.69
N PRO A 33 15.10 -23.67 -53.91
CA PRO A 33 14.11 -22.62 -54.14
C PRO A 33 12.76 -22.92 -53.46
N GLY A 34 12.20 -21.92 -52.79
CA GLY A 34 10.95 -22.03 -52.04
C GLY A 34 11.07 -22.69 -50.65
N VAL A 35 12.29 -23.03 -50.22
CA VAL A 35 12.59 -23.48 -48.85
C VAL A 35 13.10 -22.29 -48.02
N TYR A 36 12.42 -22.01 -46.92
CA TYR A 36 12.71 -20.88 -46.04
C TYR A 36 13.36 -21.38 -44.75
N LEU A 37 14.49 -20.79 -44.38
CA LEU A 37 15.19 -21.07 -43.12
C LEU A 37 14.76 -20.05 -42.07
N GLY A 38 13.99 -20.48 -41.05
CA GLY A 38 13.46 -19.57 -40.04
C GLY A 38 12.64 -18.43 -40.66
N GLY A 39 11.86 -18.73 -41.71
CA GLY A 39 11.05 -17.74 -42.43
C GLY A 39 11.81 -16.81 -43.38
N MET A 40 13.10 -17.03 -43.64
CA MET A 40 13.91 -16.29 -44.62
C MET A 40 14.19 -17.14 -45.86
N ASP A 41 13.99 -16.56 -47.06
CA ASP A 41 14.41 -17.20 -48.30
C ASP A 41 15.91 -16.95 -48.47
N LEU A 42 16.69 -18.02 -48.35
CA LEU A 42 18.15 -18.00 -48.54
C LEU A 42 18.57 -18.89 -49.70
N SER A 43 17.63 -19.23 -50.59
CA SER A 43 17.87 -20.16 -51.70
C SER A 43 18.84 -19.60 -52.76
N ASP A 44 19.04 -18.28 -52.80
CA ASP A 44 20.05 -17.64 -53.66
C ASP A 44 21.49 -17.81 -53.15
N LEU A 45 21.66 -18.05 -51.85
CA LEU A 45 22.96 -18.24 -51.22
C LEU A 45 23.44 -19.69 -51.40
N LYS A 46 24.65 -19.86 -51.94
CA LYS A 46 25.24 -21.18 -52.24
C LYS A 46 26.36 -21.58 -51.29
N ASP A 47 26.95 -20.60 -50.60
CA ASP A 47 27.92 -20.86 -49.54
C ASP A 47 27.22 -20.99 -48.18
N THR A 48 27.47 -22.11 -47.50
CA THR A 48 26.92 -22.37 -46.15
C THR A 48 27.47 -21.37 -45.12
N GLN A 49 28.69 -20.86 -45.30
CA GLN A 49 29.26 -19.83 -44.42
C GLN A 49 28.55 -18.48 -44.59
N GLU A 50 28.10 -18.16 -45.80
CA GLU A 50 27.33 -16.94 -46.07
C GLU A 50 25.92 -17.03 -45.47
N ILE A 51 25.26 -18.19 -45.62
CA ILE A 51 23.98 -18.49 -44.95
C ILE A 51 24.11 -18.35 -43.44
N ARG A 52 25.19 -18.89 -42.85
CA ARG A 52 25.46 -18.78 -41.41
C ARG A 52 25.57 -17.33 -40.97
N ARG A 53 26.42 -16.53 -41.62
CA ARG A 53 26.58 -15.11 -41.28
C ARG A 53 25.26 -14.34 -41.36
N HIS A 54 24.44 -14.63 -42.38
CA HIS A 54 23.15 -13.97 -42.56
C HIS A 54 22.17 -14.31 -41.42
N LEU A 55 22.04 -15.60 -41.08
CA LEU A 55 21.19 -16.04 -39.98
C LEU A 55 21.69 -15.52 -38.63
N GLU A 56 22.99 -15.62 -38.35
CA GLU A 56 23.59 -15.12 -37.11
C GLU A 56 23.39 -13.61 -36.96
N GLN A 57 23.57 -12.83 -38.02
CA GLN A 57 23.35 -11.37 -37.98
C GLN A 57 21.90 -11.01 -37.61
N VAL A 58 20.92 -11.76 -38.11
CA VAL A 58 19.50 -11.51 -37.79
C VAL A 58 19.17 -11.93 -36.37
N TYR A 59 19.62 -13.12 -35.95
CA TYR A 59 19.22 -13.72 -34.68
C TYR A 59 20.04 -13.26 -33.46
N THR A 60 21.18 -12.60 -33.69
CA THR A 60 21.96 -11.91 -32.63
C THR A 60 21.45 -10.51 -32.32
N ALA A 61 20.52 -9.97 -33.11
CA ALA A 61 19.91 -8.68 -32.84
C ALA A 61 19.19 -8.66 -31.46
N PRO A 62 19.28 -7.57 -30.68
CA PRO A 62 18.60 -7.47 -29.40
C PRO A 62 17.08 -7.63 -29.50
N VAL A 63 16.47 -8.08 -28.40
CA VAL A 63 15.01 -8.21 -28.24
C VAL A 63 14.52 -7.08 -27.32
N ASP A 64 13.46 -6.38 -27.73
CA ASP A 64 12.72 -5.45 -26.87
C ASP A 64 11.84 -6.26 -25.90
N VAL A 65 12.10 -6.15 -24.61
CA VAL A 65 11.37 -6.89 -23.58
C VAL A 65 10.54 -5.90 -22.77
N ARG A 66 9.21 -6.05 -22.81
CA ARG A 66 8.25 -5.16 -22.15
C ARG A 66 7.78 -5.77 -20.84
N PHE A 67 7.94 -5.03 -19.75
CA PHE A 67 7.47 -5.41 -18.42
C PHE A 67 6.68 -4.26 -17.78
N GLY A 68 5.35 -4.32 -17.87
CA GLY A 68 4.51 -3.15 -17.55
C GLY A 68 4.91 -1.94 -18.39
N ASP A 69 5.23 -0.84 -17.72
CA ASP A 69 5.73 0.39 -18.34
C ASP A 69 7.25 0.38 -18.61
N ALA A 70 7.98 -0.59 -18.06
CA ALA A 70 9.41 -0.73 -18.27
C ALA A 70 9.72 -1.35 -19.64
N ARG A 71 10.74 -0.78 -20.30
CA ARG A 71 11.32 -1.33 -21.53
C ARG A 71 12.74 -1.78 -21.26
N LEU A 72 12.98 -3.06 -21.44
CA LEU A 72 14.26 -3.72 -21.23
C LEU A 72 14.81 -4.18 -22.58
N VAL A 73 16.12 -4.36 -22.65
CA VAL A 73 16.78 -4.87 -23.85
C VAL A 73 17.47 -6.16 -23.47
N LEU A 74 17.08 -7.27 -24.09
CA LEU A 74 17.74 -8.56 -23.94
C LEU A 74 18.66 -8.80 -25.13
N LYS A 75 19.96 -9.01 -24.87
CA LYS A 75 20.86 -9.51 -25.90
C LYS A 75 20.84 -11.04 -25.92
N PRO A 76 20.69 -11.68 -27.10
CA PRO A 76 20.64 -13.14 -27.18
C PRO A 76 21.85 -13.85 -26.53
N GLU A 77 23.04 -13.25 -26.60
CA GLU A 77 24.27 -13.76 -25.98
C GLU A 77 24.22 -13.84 -24.44
N GLU A 78 23.46 -12.96 -23.77
CA GLU A 78 23.32 -12.94 -22.31
C GLU A 78 22.63 -14.21 -21.80
N VAL A 79 21.76 -14.81 -22.63
CA VAL A 79 21.00 -16.03 -22.31
C VAL A 79 21.52 -17.25 -23.07
N GLY A 80 22.69 -17.15 -23.68
CA GLY A 80 23.31 -18.23 -24.44
C GLY A 80 22.47 -18.70 -25.64
N PHE A 81 21.65 -17.81 -26.22
CA PHE A 81 20.87 -18.13 -27.40
C PHE A 81 21.75 -18.18 -28.65
N GLN A 82 21.75 -19.32 -29.34
CA GLN A 82 22.50 -19.53 -30.58
C GLN A 82 21.66 -20.35 -31.56
N VAL A 83 21.69 -20.00 -32.84
CA VAL A 83 20.97 -20.72 -33.89
C VAL A 83 21.82 -21.88 -34.41
N ASP A 84 21.23 -23.07 -34.52
CA ASP A 84 21.88 -24.24 -35.11
C ASP A 84 21.69 -24.23 -36.64
N VAL A 85 22.54 -23.44 -37.30
CA VAL A 85 22.52 -23.26 -38.75
C VAL A 85 22.80 -24.58 -39.47
N ASP A 86 23.71 -25.39 -38.95
CA ASP A 86 24.12 -26.64 -39.59
C ASP A 86 22.95 -27.62 -39.63
N GLN A 87 22.19 -27.73 -38.54
CA GLN A 87 20.95 -28.51 -38.51
C GLN A 87 19.89 -27.95 -39.47
N MET A 88 19.68 -26.62 -39.49
CA MET A 88 18.71 -25.99 -40.39
C MET A 88 19.03 -26.23 -41.87
N VAL A 89 20.31 -26.11 -42.25
CA VAL A 89 20.78 -26.38 -43.61
C VAL A 89 20.68 -27.87 -43.94
N ALA A 90 21.00 -28.76 -43.01
CA ALA A 90 20.83 -30.20 -43.20
C ALA A 90 19.35 -30.58 -43.41
N GLU A 91 18.42 -29.99 -42.65
CA GLU A 91 16.97 -30.16 -42.83
C GLU A 91 16.50 -29.61 -44.18
N ALA A 92 16.98 -28.43 -44.60
CA ALA A 92 16.69 -27.89 -45.92
C ALA A 92 17.23 -28.79 -47.05
N GLY A 93 18.40 -29.40 -46.86
CA GLY A 93 19.02 -30.32 -47.80
C GLY A 93 18.20 -31.59 -48.06
N GLN A 94 17.30 -31.98 -47.14
CA GLN A 94 16.39 -33.11 -47.35
C GLN A 94 15.42 -32.86 -48.54
N TYR A 95 15.11 -31.59 -48.83
CA TYR A 95 14.30 -31.20 -49.98
C TYR A 95 15.03 -31.28 -51.33
N LEU A 96 16.33 -31.62 -51.36
CA LEU A 96 17.12 -31.91 -52.56
C LEU A 96 16.99 -33.37 -53.04
N ALA A 97 16.06 -34.14 -52.46
CA ALA A 97 15.84 -35.54 -52.78
C ALA A 97 14.35 -35.88 -52.96
N GLY A 98 14.09 -36.99 -53.65
CA GLY A 98 12.76 -37.56 -53.78
C GLY A 98 11.78 -36.76 -54.64
N PRO A 99 10.47 -37.05 -54.53
CA PRO A 99 9.43 -36.43 -55.37
C PRO A 99 9.26 -34.92 -55.13
N VAL A 100 9.60 -34.43 -53.93
CA VAL A 100 9.50 -33.00 -53.60
C VAL A 100 10.51 -32.20 -54.43
N PHE A 101 11.74 -32.67 -54.57
CA PHE A 101 12.73 -32.01 -55.40
C PHE A 101 12.33 -32.01 -56.89
N MET A 102 11.71 -33.09 -57.37
CA MET A 102 11.17 -33.14 -58.73
C MET A 102 10.10 -32.06 -58.97
N GLU A 103 9.23 -31.83 -57.99
CA GLU A 103 8.24 -30.74 -58.06
C GLU A 103 8.91 -29.37 -58.11
N ILE A 104 9.91 -29.13 -57.25
CA ILE A 104 10.68 -27.87 -57.22
C ILE A 104 11.36 -27.62 -58.57
N ALA A 105 12.02 -28.64 -59.13
CA ALA A 105 12.69 -28.56 -60.42
C ALA A 105 11.74 -28.29 -61.59
N LEU A 106 10.58 -28.96 -61.62
CA LEU A 106 9.57 -28.75 -62.67
C LEU A 106 8.95 -27.36 -62.59
N ARG A 107 8.60 -26.89 -61.39
CA ARG A 107 8.08 -25.53 -61.19
C ARG A 107 9.08 -24.47 -61.62
N GLN A 108 10.35 -24.65 -61.26
CA GLN A 108 11.42 -23.74 -61.66
C GLN A 108 11.60 -23.72 -63.18
N ALA A 109 11.63 -24.89 -63.82
CA ALA A 109 11.80 -25.01 -65.27
C ALA A 109 10.64 -24.40 -66.07
N LEU A 110 9.42 -24.45 -65.53
CA LEU A 110 8.20 -23.92 -66.15
C LEU A 110 7.88 -22.48 -65.74
N GLY A 111 8.72 -21.84 -64.90
CA GLY A 111 8.51 -20.47 -64.43
C GLY A 111 7.32 -20.31 -63.46
N PHE A 112 6.89 -21.39 -62.80
CA PHE A 112 5.85 -21.33 -61.78
C PHE A 112 6.41 -20.92 -60.43
N GLU A 113 5.61 -20.18 -59.66
CA GLU A 113 5.93 -19.89 -58.26
C GLU A 113 6.16 -21.18 -57.45
N GLN A 114 7.18 -21.13 -56.62
CA GLN A 114 7.50 -22.23 -55.72
C GLN A 114 6.50 -22.28 -54.58
N ARG A 115 6.21 -23.50 -54.11
CA ARG A 115 5.46 -23.69 -52.87
C ARG A 115 6.36 -23.43 -51.69
N ARG A 116 5.90 -22.58 -50.76
CA ARG A 116 6.59 -22.29 -49.52
C ARG A 116 6.72 -23.53 -48.65
N ARG A 117 7.94 -23.79 -48.18
CA ARG A 117 8.29 -24.85 -47.24
C ARG A 117 9.19 -24.24 -46.17
N ASP A 118 8.79 -24.33 -44.91
CA ASP A 118 9.53 -23.70 -43.81
C ASP A 118 10.32 -24.76 -43.03
N VAL A 119 11.61 -24.49 -42.84
CA VAL A 119 12.44 -25.14 -41.82
C VAL A 119 12.40 -24.25 -40.58
N PRO A 120 11.89 -24.72 -39.43
CA PRO A 120 11.80 -23.91 -38.22
C PRO A 120 13.20 -23.54 -37.71
N VAL A 121 13.29 -22.46 -36.94
CA VAL A 121 14.54 -22.08 -36.28
C VAL A 121 14.95 -23.20 -35.32
N ARG A 122 16.13 -23.77 -35.54
CA ARG A 122 16.78 -24.66 -34.59
C ARG A 122 17.74 -23.83 -33.75
N PHE A 123 17.73 -24.04 -32.43
CA PHE A 123 18.51 -23.20 -31.53
C PHE A 123 18.93 -23.96 -30.27
N MET A 124 19.98 -23.43 -29.65
CA MET A 124 20.39 -23.73 -28.28
C MET A 124 20.08 -22.52 -27.42
N LEU A 125 19.66 -22.75 -26.18
CA LEU A 125 19.35 -21.73 -25.20
C LEU A 125 19.76 -22.22 -23.81
N ASP A 126 20.42 -21.37 -23.04
CA ASP A 126 20.72 -21.64 -21.65
C ASP A 126 19.51 -21.21 -20.79
N ASN A 127 18.66 -22.18 -20.45
CA ASN A 127 17.46 -21.94 -19.66
C ASN A 127 17.77 -21.35 -18.28
N ALA A 128 18.93 -21.67 -17.69
CA ALA A 128 19.31 -21.13 -16.39
C ALA A 128 19.67 -19.65 -16.50
N LYS A 129 20.39 -19.25 -17.56
CA LYS A 129 20.69 -17.83 -17.82
C LYS A 129 19.44 -17.02 -18.17
N LEU A 130 18.52 -17.56 -18.96
CA LEU A 130 17.25 -16.89 -19.23
C LEU A 130 16.43 -16.68 -17.95
N ARG A 131 16.33 -17.70 -17.11
CA ARG A 131 15.65 -17.59 -15.82
C ARG A 131 16.32 -16.54 -14.94
N ALA A 132 17.65 -16.58 -14.80
CA ALA A 132 18.40 -15.61 -14.02
C ALA A 132 18.24 -14.17 -14.53
N TRP A 133 18.20 -13.97 -15.85
CA TRP A 133 17.95 -12.66 -16.45
C TRP A 133 16.54 -12.14 -16.09
N LEU A 134 15.52 -13.00 -16.17
CA LEU A 134 14.15 -12.65 -15.77
C LEU A 134 14.02 -12.39 -14.27
N GLU A 135 14.70 -13.17 -13.43
CA GLU A 135 14.74 -12.96 -11.98
C GLU A 135 15.43 -11.63 -11.63
N GLN A 136 16.49 -11.25 -12.33
CA GLN A 136 17.11 -9.94 -12.16
C GLN A 136 16.18 -8.80 -12.59
N ALA A 137 15.46 -8.97 -13.71
CA ALA A 137 14.44 -8.01 -14.15
C ALA A 137 13.33 -7.88 -13.10
N ALA A 138 12.86 -9.00 -12.55
CA ALA A 138 11.90 -9.03 -11.45
C ALA A 138 12.43 -8.31 -10.20
N ALA A 139 13.68 -8.55 -9.80
CA ALA A 139 14.26 -7.89 -8.63
C ALA A 139 14.36 -6.37 -8.79
N ASN A 140 14.59 -5.88 -10.00
CA ASN A 140 14.74 -4.46 -10.29
C ASN A 140 13.41 -3.72 -10.50
N HIS A 141 12.37 -4.42 -10.96
CA HIS A 141 11.13 -3.79 -11.44
C HIS A 141 9.86 -4.28 -10.73
N ASN A 142 9.90 -5.39 -10.00
CA ASN A 142 8.79 -5.73 -9.11
C ASN A 142 8.72 -4.67 -8.01
N HIS A 143 7.50 -4.26 -7.70
CA HIS A 143 7.24 -3.43 -6.54
C HIS A 143 5.97 -3.92 -5.84
N PRO A 144 5.94 -3.87 -4.49
CA PRO A 144 4.72 -4.18 -3.75
C PRO A 144 3.65 -3.12 -4.05
N PRO A 145 2.37 -3.44 -3.81
CA PRO A 145 1.35 -2.41 -3.80
C PRO A 145 1.60 -1.43 -2.65
N SER A 146 1.24 -0.16 -2.86
CA SER A 146 1.29 0.88 -1.82
C SER A 146 -0.11 1.44 -1.58
N ALA A 147 -0.48 1.62 -0.32
CA ALA A 147 -1.75 2.24 0.04
C ALA A 147 -1.79 3.71 -0.39
N ALA A 148 -2.98 4.25 -0.54
CA ALA A 148 -3.13 5.70 -0.59
C ALA A 148 -2.65 6.30 0.73
N ARG A 149 -2.00 7.46 0.67
CA ARG A 149 -1.51 8.15 1.88
C ARG A 149 -1.90 9.60 1.86
N LEU A 150 -2.14 10.13 3.04
CA LEU A 150 -2.29 11.56 3.24
C LEU A 150 -0.90 12.18 3.33
N LEU A 151 -0.73 13.39 2.83
CA LEU A 151 0.51 14.14 3.02
C LEU A 151 0.22 15.31 3.95
N PRO A 152 0.98 15.46 5.05
CA PRO A 152 0.78 16.56 5.97
C PRO A 152 1.16 17.91 5.33
N PRO A 153 0.59 19.00 5.87
CA PRO A 153 1.04 20.33 5.54
C PRO A 153 2.51 20.46 5.89
N SER A 154 3.32 20.81 4.89
CA SER A 154 4.75 21.06 5.09
C SER A 154 5.06 22.46 4.56
N PRO A 155 5.64 23.38 5.35
CA PRO A 155 6.16 24.62 4.83
C PRO A 155 7.29 24.31 3.85
N ARG A 156 7.15 24.74 2.59
CA ARG A 156 8.16 24.56 1.55
C ARG A 156 8.57 25.92 1.01
N TRP A 157 9.87 26.13 0.89
CA TRP A 157 10.40 27.23 0.10
C TRP A 157 10.03 27.02 -1.36
N ALA A 158 9.28 27.96 -1.93
CA ALA A 158 8.84 27.90 -3.31
C ALA A 158 9.17 29.21 -4.04
N THR A 159 9.55 29.08 -5.31
CA THR A 159 9.59 30.19 -6.25
C THR A 159 8.45 30.01 -7.26
N GLY A 160 7.75 31.09 -7.60
CA GLY A 160 6.55 31.01 -8.46
C GLY A 160 6.83 30.75 -9.95
N GLY A 161 8.04 30.30 -10.29
CA GLY A 161 8.34 29.76 -11.62
C GLY A 161 7.93 28.28 -11.80
N GLY A 162 7.57 27.58 -10.72
CA GLY A 162 7.21 26.16 -10.76
C GLY A 162 5.75 25.91 -11.13
N ALA A 163 5.50 25.10 -12.15
CA ALA A 163 4.15 24.72 -12.61
C ALA A 163 3.27 24.04 -11.53
N ALA A 164 3.88 23.53 -10.45
CA ALA A 164 3.22 22.75 -9.41
C ALA A 164 2.50 23.58 -8.33
N THR A 165 2.77 24.89 -8.22
CA THR A 165 2.27 25.70 -7.09
C THR A 165 1.18 26.71 -7.48
N GLY A 166 0.98 26.97 -8.78
CA GLY A 166 0.06 28.02 -9.23
C GLY A 166 0.44 29.44 -8.76
N LEU A 167 1.67 29.63 -8.26
CA LEU A 167 2.13 30.89 -7.69
C LEU A 167 2.62 31.85 -8.79
N PRO A 168 2.50 33.18 -8.60
CA PRO A 168 2.98 34.16 -9.58
C PRO A 168 4.50 34.09 -9.74
N ALA A 169 5.02 34.31 -10.96
CA ALA A 169 6.45 34.21 -11.29
C ALA A 169 7.42 35.01 -10.39
N GLY A 170 6.94 36.04 -9.68
CA GLY A 170 7.73 36.83 -8.73
C GLY A 170 7.67 36.37 -7.27
N TYR A 171 6.92 35.32 -6.94
CA TYR A 171 6.82 34.81 -5.57
C TYR A 171 8.12 34.11 -5.18
N VAL A 172 8.70 34.51 -4.05
CA VAL A 172 9.77 33.80 -3.33
C VAL A 172 9.38 33.82 -1.86
N GLY A 173 9.05 32.66 -1.30
CA GLY A 173 8.58 32.58 0.08
C GLY A 173 8.29 31.16 0.52
N VAL A 174 7.82 31.03 1.77
CA VAL A 174 7.36 29.77 2.33
C VAL A 174 5.89 29.57 1.96
N TYR A 175 5.64 28.58 1.11
CA TYR A 175 4.31 28.11 0.77
C TYR A 175 3.99 26.87 1.60
N GLN A 176 2.85 26.88 2.29
CA GLN A 176 2.33 25.71 2.99
C GLN A 176 1.29 25.04 2.10
N ARG A 177 1.58 23.82 1.67
CA ARG A 177 0.57 22.99 1.01
C ARG A 177 -0.40 22.51 2.09
N ASP A 178 -1.69 22.55 1.82
CA ASP A 178 -2.69 21.90 2.67
C ASP A 178 -2.53 20.37 2.66
N TRP A 179 -3.30 19.68 3.51
CA TRP A 179 -3.40 18.22 3.47
C TRP A 179 -3.75 17.75 2.07
N ALA A 180 -3.00 16.76 1.55
CA ALA A 180 -3.19 16.27 0.19
C ALA A 180 -3.17 14.75 0.13
N TRP A 181 -4.12 14.15 -0.58
CA TRP A 181 -4.12 12.71 -0.84
C TRP A 181 -3.17 12.35 -1.98
N VAL A 182 -2.39 11.29 -1.78
CA VAL A 182 -1.66 10.59 -2.83
C VAL A 182 -2.36 9.25 -3.04
N ALA A 183 -2.78 8.99 -4.27
CA ALA A 183 -3.39 7.71 -4.63
C ALA A 183 -2.41 6.56 -4.42
N GLY A 184 -2.93 5.42 -3.96
CA GLY A 184 -2.14 4.19 -3.84
C GLY A 184 -1.73 3.67 -5.21
N THR A 185 -0.61 2.96 -5.26
CA THR A 185 -0.13 2.31 -6.49
C THR A 185 -0.36 0.80 -6.39
N PRO A 186 -0.94 0.15 -7.42
CA PRO A 186 -0.95 -1.30 -7.49
C PRO A 186 0.48 -1.86 -7.42
N GLY A 187 0.61 -3.09 -6.97
CA GLY A 187 1.86 -3.85 -7.00
C GLY A 187 2.00 -4.59 -8.31
N GLN A 188 3.24 -4.83 -8.71
CA GLN A 188 3.56 -5.55 -9.93
C GLN A 188 4.55 -6.68 -9.60
N THR A 189 4.25 -7.90 -10.02
CA THR A 189 5.12 -9.06 -9.82
C THR A 189 5.23 -9.88 -11.09
N LEU A 190 6.46 -10.02 -11.60
CA LEU A 190 6.76 -10.86 -12.76
C LEU A 190 6.41 -12.33 -12.51
N ASP A 191 5.78 -12.98 -13.49
CA ASP A 191 5.68 -14.43 -13.58
C ASP A 191 6.81 -14.94 -14.48
N VAL A 192 7.89 -15.40 -13.87
CA VAL A 192 9.11 -15.83 -14.57
C VAL A 192 8.82 -16.99 -15.52
N GLU A 193 8.14 -18.03 -15.05
CA GLU A 193 7.89 -19.24 -15.84
C GLU A 193 6.92 -18.97 -17.00
N ALA A 194 5.87 -18.18 -16.78
CA ALA A 194 4.95 -17.80 -17.84
C ALA A 194 5.59 -16.85 -18.88
N SER A 195 6.65 -16.13 -18.49
CA SER A 195 7.38 -15.19 -19.35
C SER A 195 8.41 -15.84 -20.26
N ILE A 196 9.03 -16.95 -19.85
CA ILE A 196 10.01 -17.70 -20.65
C ILE A 196 9.54 -17.95 -22.10
N PRO A 197 8.34 -18.53 -22.36
CA PRO A 197 7.91 -18.80 -23.73
C PRO A 197 7.73 -17.53 -24.57
N GLN A 198 7.36 -16.40 -23.97
CA GLN A 198 7.24 -15.10 -24.68
C GLN A 198 8.61 -14.60 -25.14
N VAL A 199 9.62 -14.74 -24.30
CA VAL A 199 11.00 -14.37 -24.65
C VAL A 199 11.57 -15.29 -25.72
N VAL A 200 11.35 -16.60 -25.61
CA VAL A 200 11.80 -17.57 -26.62
C VAL A 200 11.15 -17.32 -27.99
N ALA A 201 9.85 -17.00 -28.02
CA ALA A 201 9.15 -16.63 -29.25
C ALA A 201 9.78 -15.39 -29.91
N ALA A 202 10.11 -14.37 -29.12
CA ALA A 202 10.76 -13.16 -29.62
C ALA A 202 12.20 -13.41 -30.11
N LEU A 203 12.99 -14.23 -29.38
CA LEU A 203 14.36 -14.61 -29.76
C LEU A 203 14.40 -15.37 -31.09
N THR A 204 13.40 -16.23 -31.33
CA THR A 204 13.27 -17.05 -32.55
C THR A 204 12.53 -16.35 -33.69
N SER A 205 12.12 -15.10 -33.52
CA SER A 205 11.46 -14.29 -34.55
C SER A 205 12.47 -13.48 -35.36
N ASN A 206 12.29 -13.45 -36.69
CA ASN A 206 13.11 -12.66 -37.62
C ASN A 206 12.51 -11.27 -37.95
N ARG A 207 11.32 -10.97 -37.42
CA ARG A 207 10.58 -9.71 -37.70
C ARG A 207 10.10 -9.06 -36.42
N GLU A 208 9.36 -9.81 -35.60
CA GLU A 208 8.76 -9.33 -34.34
C GLU A 208 9.64 -9.74 -33.17
N ARG A 209 10.71 -8.97 -32.91
CA ARG A 209 11.64 -9.19 -31.79
C ARG A 209 11.21 -8.42 -30.54
N VAL A 210 9.95 -8.61 -30.14
CA VAL A 210 9.36 -8.00 -28.95
C VAL A 210 8.78 -9.09 -28.05
N ALA A 211 9.22 -9.17 -26.81
CA ALA A 211 8.66 -10.07 -25.80
C ALA A 211 7.80 -9.26 -24.81
N GLN A 212 6.53 -9.65 -24.65
CA GLN A 212 5.69 -9.12 -23.58
C GLN A 212 5.77 -10.06 -22.38
N LEU A 213 6.36 -9.60 -21.28
CA LEU A 213 6.47 -10.42 -20.08
C LEU A 213 5.10 -10.59 -19.43
N VAL A 214 4.87 -11.77 -18.84
CA VAL A 214 3.67 -12.08 -18.08
C VAL A 214 3.91 -11.67 -16.63
N TRP A 215 2.97 -10.93 -16.06
CA TRP A 215 3.06 -10.46 -14.68
C TRP A 215 1.67 -10.37 -14.05
N ARG A 216 1.64 -10.31 -12.73
CA ARG A 216 0.41 -10.17 -11.94
C ARG A 216 0.38 -8.83 -11.25
N GLU A 217 -0.76 -8.16 -11.38
CA GLU A 217 -1.07 -6.95 -10.63
C GLU A 217 -1.69 -7.32 -9.29
N THR A 218 -1.24 -6.66 -8.22
CA THR A 218 -1.89 -6.72 -6.92
C THR A 218 -2.53 -5.36 -6.65
N PRO A 219 -3.84 -5.25 -6.41
CA PRO A 219 -4.48 -3.96 -6.13
C PRO A 219 -3.82 -3.23 -4.94
N ALA A 220 -3.85 -1.90 -4.98
CA ALA A 220 -3.44 -1.08 -3.85
C ALA A 220 -4.34 -1.39 -2.62
N PRO A 221 -3.76 -1.66 -1.43
CA PRO A 221 -4.56 -1.86 -0.22
C PRO A 221 -5.24 -0.55 0.21
N LEU A 222 -6.32 -0.68 0.97
CA LEU A 222 -6.94 0.47 1.65
C LEU A 222 -6.02 0.99 2.76
N PRO A 223 -6.04 2.31 3.04
CA PRO A 223 -5.31 2.88 4.18
C PRO A 223 -5.79 2.28 5.51
N THR A 224 -4.86 2.12 6.44
CA THR A 224 -5.08 1.58 7.79
C THR A 224 -4.96 2.68 8.87
N LEU A 225 -5.35 2.39 10.11
CA LEU A 225 -5.07 3.31 11.22
C LEU A 225 -3.57 3.45 11.51
N ASP A 226 -2.74 2.44 11.20
CA ASP A 226 -1.28 2.60 11.27
C ASP A 226 -0.76 3.61 10.24
N ASP A 227 -1.38 3.68 9.05
CA ASP A 227 -1.08 4.75 8.07
C ASP A 227 -1.46 6.11 8.66
N LEU A 228 -2.64 6.24 9.29
CA LEU A 228 -3.06 7.47 9.93
C LEU A 228 -2.10 7.90 11.05
N ALA A 229 -1.69 6.97 11.93
CA ALA A 229 -0.75 7.23 13.01
C ALA A 229 0.58 7.79 12.48
N ARG A 230 1.11 7.20 11.39
CA ARG A 230 2.33 7.70 10.74
C ARG A 230 2.20 9.13 10.24
N GLU A 231 1.09 9.47 9.61
CA GLU A 231 0.90 10.81 9.06
C GLU A 231 0.63 11.86 10.15
N ILE A 232 -0.10 11.49 11.22
CA ILE A 232 -0.23 12.34 12.43
C ILE A 232 1.16 12.56 13.04
N ASN A 233 1.95 11.52 13.25
CA ASN A 233 3.30 11.63 13.80
C ASN A 233 4.19 12.54 12.94
N SER A 234 4.18 12.37 11.61
CA SER A 234 4.94 13.23 10.70
C SER A 234 4.51 14.70 10.79
N TYR A 235 3.25 14.98 11.09
CA TYR A 235 2.78 16.34 11.31
C TYR A 235 3.24 16.89 12.66
N LEU A 236 3.05 16.12 13.75
CA LEU A 236 3.40 16.51 15.11
C LEU A 236 4.92 16.69 15.31
N MET A 237 5.77 16.00 14.56
CA MET A 237 7.23 16.23 14.57
C MET A 237 7.65 17.67 14.26
N ASN A 238 6.79 18.47 13.61
CA ASN A 238 7.07 19.87 13.31
C ASN A 238 6.40 20.84 14.31
N PHE A 239 5.69 20.33 15.32
CA PHE A 239 5.09 21.14 16.36
C PHE A 239 6.21 21.73 17.25
N PRO A 240 6.22 23.05 17.51
CA PRO A 240 7.22 23.69 18.37
C PRO A 240 6.90 23.42 19.86
N GLY A 241 6.90 22.14 20.24
CA GLY A 241 6.53 21.60 21.53
C GLY A 241 6.44 20.08 21.46
N PHE A 242 5.95 19.45 22.52
CA PHE A 242 5.62 18.03 22.49
C PHE A 242 4.11 17.86 22.33
N ALA A 243 3.69 16.99 21.41
CA ALA A 243 2.31 16.67 21.16
C ALA A 243 2.18 15.16 20.94
N ALA A 244 1.08 14.61 21.44
CA ALA A 244 0.71 13.22 21.31
C ALA A 244 -0.75 13.13 20.88
N ALA A 245 -1.13 12.00 20.28
CA ALA A 245 -2.48 11.79 19.79
C ALA A 245 -2.89 10.32 19.88
N ALA A 246 -4.16 10.08 20.14
CA ALA A 246 -4.78 8.77 20.06
C ALA A 246 -6.10 8.90 19.28
N VAL A 247 -6.33 7.98 18.34
CA VAL A 247 -7.60 7.81 17.64
C VAL A 247 -8.03 6.38 17.82
N HIS A 248 -9.26 6.16 18.25
CA HIS A 248 -9.84 4.83 18.41
C HIS A 248 -11.04 4.68 17.47
N ASP A 249 -11.01 3.70 16.58
CA ASP A 249 -12.16 3.39 15.72
C ASP A 249 -13.12 2.46 16.46
N LEU A 250 -14.25 3.02 16.90
CA LEU A 250 -15.28 2.32 17.68
C LEU A 250 -16.00 1.19 16.90
N GLN A 251 -15.87 1.13 15.57
CA GLN A 251 -16.45 0.07 14.75
C GLN A 251 -15.56 -1.17 14.71
N THR A 252 -14.24 -0.97 14.62
CA THR A 252 -13.27 -2.05 14.40
C THR A 252 -12.44 -2.37 15.64
N GLY A 253 -12.39 -1.46 16.62
CA GLY A 253 -11.50 -1.52 17.79
C GLY A 253 -10.03 -1.25 17.48
N GLN A 254 -9.71 -0.83 16.25
CA GLN A 254 -8.34 -0.45 15.89
C GLN A 254 -7.98 0.92 16.47
N GLU A 255 -6.69 1.14 16.73
CA GLU A 255 -6.18 2.40 17.27
C GLU A 255 -5.07 2.98 16.39
N ALA A 256 -5.03 4.30 16.26
CA ALA A 256 -3.88 5.06 15.76
C ALA A 256 -3.26 5.82 16.93
N LEU A 257 -2.05 5.44 17.33
CA LEU A 257 -1.39 5.96 18.53
C LEU A 257 -0.08 6.67 18.16
N VAL A 258 0.10 7.90 18.65
CA VAL A 258 1.32 8.70 18.46
C VAL A 258 1.76 9.23 19.82
N ASP A 259 2.82 8.63 20.37
CA ASP A 259 3.31 8.89 21.73
C ASP A 259 2.22 8.90 22.81
N ALA A 260 1.16 8.14 22.56
CA ALA A 260 -0.11 8.21 23.27
C ALA A 260 -0.05 7.67 24.70
N ASP A 261 1.05 7.04 25.09
CA ASP A 261 1.28 6.51 26.43
C ASP A 261 2.11 7.48 27.32
N VAL A 262 2.55 8.64 26.80
CA VAL A 262 3.22 9.65 27.63
C VAL A 262 2.20 10.32 28.55
N SER A 263 2.55 10.50 29.83
CA SER A 263 1.71 11.22 30.78
C SER A 263 1.71 12.73 30.52
N PHE A 264 0.52 13.31 30.47
CA PHE A 264 0.28 14.74 30.46
C PHE A 264 -0.47 15.15 31.73
N SER A 265 -0.48 16.44 32.03
CA SER A 265 -1.42 17.03 32.99
C SER A 265 -2.84 16.66 32.58
N GLY A 266 -3.59 15.97 33.45
CA GLY A 266 -4.94 15.51 33.16
C GLY A 266 -5.96 16.65 33.02
N MET A 267 -5.70 17.77 33.69
CA MET A 267 -6.51 18.99 33.58
C MET A 267 -8.03 18.70 33.70
N SER A 268 -8.87 19.48 33.02
CA SER A 268 -10.32 19.25 32.97
C SER A 268 -10.74 17.97 32.24
N THR A 269 -9.85 17.28 31.50
CA THR A 269 -10.23 16.03 30.81
C THR A 269 -10.51 14.90 31.79
N LEU A 270 -9.89 14.90 32.97
CA LEU A 270 -10.18 13.94 34.04
C LEU A 270 -11.63 14.01 34.55
N LYS A 271 -12.33 15.12 34.30
CA LYS A 271 -13.74 15.27 34.68
C LYS A 271 -14.62 14.21 34.00
N ILE A 272 -14.22 13.71 32.82
CA ILE A 272 -14.86 12.57 32.15
C ILE A 272 -14.85 11.33 33.07
N GLY A 273 -13.65 10.94 33.52
CA GLY A 273 -13.49 9.80 34.42
C GLY A 273 -14.14 10.03 35.79
N LEU A 274 -14.13 11.27 36.28
CA LEU A 274 -14.73 11.63 37.58
C LEU A 274 -16.23 11.40 37.57
N VAL A 275 -16.90 11.88 36.53
CA VAL A 275 -18.34 11.71 36.41
C VAL A 275 -18.69 10.23 36.16
N ALA A 276 -17.88 9.48 35.40
CA ALA A 276 -18.06 8.04 35.26
C ALA A 276 -17.89 7.28 36.60
N ALA A 277 -16.86 7.62 37.37
CA ALA A 277 -16.64 7.04 38.70
C ALA A 277 -17.79 7.35 39.68
N LEU A 278 -18.40 8.53 39.54
CA LEU A 278 -19.57 8.93 40.31
C LEU A 278 -20.82 8.16 39.89
N MET A 279 -21.07 8.02 38.58
CA MET A 279 -22.19 7.24 38.05
C MET A 279 -22.15 5.79 38.54
N GLN A 280 -20.96 5.19 38.63
CA GLN A 280 -20.78 3.84 39.20
C GLN A 280 -21.32 3.71 40.64
N GLN A 281 -21.36 4.79 41.43
CA GLN A 281 -21.84 4.76 42.82
C GLN A 281 -23.28 5.22 42.99
N LEU A 282 -23.94 5.65 41.91
CA LEU A 282 -25.32 6.14 41.95
C LEU A 282 -26.25 5.04 41.40
N PRO A 283 -26.86 4.20 42.26
CA PRO A 283 -27.58 2.99 41.84
C PRO A 283 -28.84 3.24 40.99
N ASN A 284 -29.29 4.49 40.87
CA ASN A 284 -30.40 4.89 40.02
C ASN A 284 -30.00 6.02 39.04
N GLY A 285 -28.69 6.22 38.83
CA GLY A 285 -28.15 7.34 38.08
C GLY A 285 -28.64 8.70 38.60
N ILE A 286 -28.84 9.65 37.67
CA ILE A 286 -29.43 10.96 37.95
C ILE A 286 -30.95 10.86 37.78
N ALA A 287 -31.64 10.45 38.85
CA ALA A 287 -33.08 10.24 38.83
C ALA A 287 -33.85 11.56 39.01
N ALA A 288 -34.82 11.82 38.13
CA ALA A 288 -35.67 13.00 38.24
C ALA A 288 -36.53 12.97 39.52
N GLY A 289 -36.57 14.09 40.24
CA GLY A 289 -37.37 14.25 41.46
C GLY A 289 -36.69 13.74 42.74
N ASP A 290 -35.44 13.33 42.65
CA ASP A 290 -34.56 13.09 43.80
C ASP A 290 -33.66 14.33 44.01
N GLU A 291 -33.75 14.96 45.18
CA GLU A 291 -33.09 16.25 45.45
C GLU A 291 -31.55 16.15 45.40
N GLU A 292 -31.01 15.01 45.82
CA GLU A 292 -29.58 14.72 45.76
C GLU A 292 -29.12 14.54 44.32
N SER A 293 -29.83 13.72 43.54
CA SER A 293 -29.59 13.53 42.10
C SER A 293 -29.68 14.84 41.31
N ASP A 294 -30.67 15.68 41.61
CA ASP A 294 -30.83 17.00 40.97
C ASP A 294 -29.63 17.92 41.26
N LEU A 295 -29.09 17.87 42.47
CA LEU A 295 -27.90 18.65 42.86
C LEU A 295 -26.64 18.12 42.18
N VAL A 296 -26.44 16.79 42.19
CA VAL A 296 -25.31 16.13 41.54
C VAL A 296 -25.35 16.38 40.02
N GLY A 297 -26.52 16.27 39.39
CA GLY A 297 -26.70 16.55 37.96
C GLY A 297 -26.32 17.98 37.59
N LYS A 298 -26.65 18.97 38.43
CA LYS A 298 -26.19 20.37 38.21
C LYS A 298 -24.67 20.52 38.32
N TRP A 299 -24.04 19.82 39.27
CA TRP A 299 -22.59 19.84 39.37
C TRP A 299 -21.92 19.14 38.18
N MET A 300 -22.50 18.05 37.68
CA MET A 300 -22.04 17.36 36.45
C MET A 300 -22.12 18.28 35.25
N ASP A 301 -23.25 18.97 35.09
CA ASP A 301 -23.47 19.93 34.01
C ASP A 301 -22.42 21.05 34.02
N TYR A 302 -22.23 21.70 35.17
CA TYR A 302 -21.20 22.75 35.30
C TYR A 302 -19.77 22.21 35.16
N ALA A 303 -19.48 21.01 35.66
CA ALA A 303 -18.15 20.43 35.58
C ALA A 303 -17.78 20.04 34.13
N LEU A 304 -18.72 19.44 33.39
CA LEU A 304 -18.48 18.95 32.03
C LEU A 304 -18.70 20.05 30.98
N GLY A 305 -19.85 20.73 31.02
CA GLY A 305 -20.21 21.76 30.05
C GLY A 305 -19.43 23.07 30.19
N GLU A 306 -19.31 23.58 31.42
CA GLU A 306 -18.60 24.85 31.68
C GLU A 306 -17.15 24.65 32.16
N SER A 307 -16.68 23.41 32.27
CA SER A 307 -15.34 23.09 32.78
C SER A 307 -15.11 23.58 34.23
N ASN A 308 -16.16 23.78 35.03
CA ASN A 308 -16.11 24.45 36.33
C ASN A 308 -15.39 23.63 37.42
N ASN A 309 -14.26 24.15 37.94
CA ASN A 309 -13.45 23.46 38.96
C ASN A 309 -14.15 23.37 40.33
N HIS A 310 -14.95 24.37 40.71
CA HIS A 310 -15.68 24.31 41.98
C HIS A 310 -16.70 23.17 41.95
N ALA A 311 -17.50 23.07 40.88
CA ALA A 311 -18.46 21.98 40.71
C ALA A 311 -17.76 20.62 40.68
N ALA A 312 -16.65 20.49 39.95
CA ALA A 312 -15.88 19.25 39.92
C ALA A 312 -15.31 18.85 41.30
N ASN A 313 -14.89 19.82 42.12
CA ASN A 313 -14.49 19.57 43.50
C ASN A 313 -15.67 19.14 44.39
N GLN A 314 -16.89 19.61 44.15
CA GLN A 314 -18.08 19.10 44.84
C GLN A 314 -18.37 17.65 44.45
N LEU A 315 -18.27 17.30 43.16
CA LEU A 315 -18.41 15.91 42.69
C LEU A 315 -17.34 14.99 43.31
N LEU A 316 -16.09 15.46 43.37
CA LEU A 316 -14.99 14.71 43.96
C LEU A 316 -15.20 14.51 45.47
N ALA A 317 -15.61 15.55 46.19
CA ALA A 317 -15.95 15.43 47.61
C ALA A 317 -17.12 14.46 47.82
N HIS A 318 -18.16 14.53 46.99
CA HIS A 318 -19.30 13.62 47.04
C HIS A 318 -18.87 12.17 46.83
N LEU A 319 -18.07 11.89 45.79
CA LEU A 319 -17.46 10.57 45.54
C LEU A 319 -16.70 10.05 46.78
N GLY A 320 -16.06 10.94 47.52
CA GLY A 320 -15.31 10.65 48.74
C GLY A 320 -16.12 10.61 50.03
N GLY A 321 -17.45 10.73 50.00
CA GLY A 321 -18.28 10.82 51.21
C GLY A 321 -18.03 12.09 52.01
N GLY A 322 -17.75 13.21 51.33
CA GLY A 322 -17.48 14.54 51.90
C GLY A 322 -15.99 14.93 51.96
N SER A 323 -15.06 14.03 51.64
CA SER A 323 -13.61 14.33 51.57
C SER A 323 -13.10 14.30 50.15
N VAL A 324 -12.44 15.38 49.73
CA VAL A 324 -11.80 15.50 48.42
C VAL A 324 -10.66 14.48 48.26
N GLU A 325 -9.89 14.25 49.32
CA GLU A 325 -8.78 13.29 49.32
C GLU A 325 -9.28 11.85 49.16
N ALA A 326 -10.34 11.49 49.90
CA ALA A 326 -10.99 10.19 49.74
C ALA A 326 -11.62 10.04 48.34
N GLY A 327 -12.15 11.14 47.79
CA GLY A 327 -12.64 11.21 46.42
C GLY A 327 -11.55 10.92 45.39
N ALA A 328 -10.39 11.57 45.51
CA ALA A 328 -9.24 11.38 44.62
C ALA A 328 -8.71 9.94 44.66
N GLN A 329 -8.68 9.32 45.84
CA GLN A 329 -8.32 7.90 46.00
C GLN A 329 -9.33 6.98 45.31
N ARG A 330 -10.63 7.26 45.43
CA ARG A 330 -11.69 6.49 44.78
C ARG A 330 -11.66 6.65 43.27
N PHE A 331 -11.47 7.87 42.77
CA PHE A 331 -11.24 8.14 41.34
C PHE A 331 -10.07 7.31 40.80
N THR A 332 -8.91 7.39 41.47
CA THR A 332 -7.71 6.67 41.03
C THR A 332 -7.93 5.16 41.06
N SER A 333 -8.64 4.64 42.07
CA SER A 333 -8.98 3.22 42.16
C SER A 333 -9.93 2.80 41.03
N PHE A 334 -10.92 3.64 40.70
CA PHE A 334 -11.82 3.43 39.58
C PHE A 334 -11.06 3.36 38.25
N MET A 335 -10.22 4.36 37.93
CA MET A 335 -9.45 4.35 36.68
C MET A 335 -8.55 3.12 36.56
N ARG A 336 -7.85 2.74 37.63
CA ARG A 336 -7.00 1.53 37.67
C ARG A 336 -7.79 0.24 37.49
N SER A 337 -9.00 0.15 38.03
CA SER A 337 -9.85 -1.04 37.85
C SER A 337 -10.21 -1.27 36.38
N LEU A 338 -10.29 -0.20 35.59
CA LEU A 338 -10.54 -0.26 34.16
C LEU A 338 -9.27 -0.61 33.37
N GLY A 339 -8.10 -0.59 34.00
CA GLY A 339 -6.79 -0.82 33.39
C GLY A 339 -6.07 0.48 32.99
N PHE A 340 -6.57 1.64 33.41
CA PHE A 340 -5.94 2.94 33.17
C PHE A 340 -4.96 3.24 34.31
N GLU A 341 -3.75 2.71 34.19
CA GLU A 341 -2.72 2.78 35.23
C GLU A 341 -2.07 4.16 35.33
N SER A 342 -2.06 4.91 34.23
CA SER A 342 -1.44 6.24 34.12
C SER A 342 -2.42 7.39 34.37
N THR A 343 -3.73 7.12 34.44
CA THR A 343 -4.75 8.08 34.84
C THR A 343 -4.98 8.07 36.35
N TYR A 344 -4.72 9.20 37.01
CA TYR A 344 -4.94 9.32 38.46
C TYR A 344 -5.19 10.76 38.93
N MET A 345 -5.75 10.88 40.13
CA MET A 345 -5.88 12.12 40.90
C MET A 345 -5.41 11.91 42.34
N GLN A 346 -4.67 12.88 42.87
CA GLN A 346 -4.24 12.91 44.29
C GLN A 346 -4.86 14.05 45.08
N SER A 347 -5.43 15.04 44.40
CA SER A 347 -6.04 16.23 44.98
C SER A 347 -7.30 16.63 44.22
N GLY A 348 -7.99 17.66 44.71
CA GLY A 348 -8.96 18.39 43.92
C GLY A 348 -8.30 19.28 42.87
N TYR A 349 -9.14 19.87 42.02
CA TYR A 349 -8.77 20.92 41.08
C TYR A 349 -8.35 22.20 41.83
N ASP A 350 -7.42 22.96 41.26
CA ASP A 350 -6.83 24.21 41.80
C ASP A 350 -5.99 24.04 43.08
N ALA A 351 -5.65 22.80 43.45
CA ALA A 351 -4.77 22.53 44.58
C ALA A 351 -3.38 23.16 44.38
N GLN A 352 -2.94 23.96 45.35
CA GLN A 352 -1.64 24.65 45.30
C GLN A 352 -0.47 23.80 45.83
N VAL A 353 -0.78 22.66 46.46
CA VAL A 353 0.21 21.72 46.97
C VAL A 353 0.59 20.76 45.86
N GLN A 354 1.87 20.60 45.57
CA GLN A 354 2.36 19.49 44.76
C GLN A 354 2.72 18.31 45.66
N LEU A 355 1.99 17.21 45.49
CA LEU A 355 2.31 15.95 46.15
C LEU A 355 3.44 15.22 45.40
N ALA A 356 4.03 14.21 46.05
CA ALA A 356 4.93 13.31 45.36
C ALA A 356 4.15 12.57 44.27
N GLU A 357 4.70 12.56 43.05
CA GLU A 357 4.09 11.90 41.91
C GLU A 357 3.90 10.40 42.16
N ILE A 358 2.73 9.86 41.79
CA ILE A 358 2.51 8.42 41.79
C ILE A 358 3.24 7.84 40.58
N PRO A 359 4.19 6.88 40.76
CA PRO A 359 4.85 6.23 39.63
C PRO A 359 3.84 5.46 38.77
N THR A 360 3.81 5.74 37.47
CA THR A 360 3.01 5.03 36.45
C THR A 360 3.87 4.69 35.24
N PRO A 361 3.45 3.78 34.36
CA PRO A 361 4.17 3.54 33.11
C PRO A 361 4.34 4.82 32.28
N GLY A 362 3.33 5.69 32.22
CA GLY A 362 3.34 6.90 31.38
C GLY A 362 4.28 8.01 31.86
N ASN A 363 4.44 8.19 33.17
CA ASN A 363 5.36 9.21 33.73
C ASN A 363 6.76 8.67 34.07
N ARG A 364 7.02 7.40 33.75
CA ARG A 364 8.35 6.77 33.88
C ARG A 364 9.05 6.56 32.55
N ARG A 365 8.48 7.08 31.47
CA ARG A 365 9.14 7.14 30.16
C ARG A 365 10.41 8.00 30.23
N ASP A 366 11.43 7.60 29.48
CA ASP A 366 12.74 8.26 29.42
C ASP A 366 12.99 8.98 28.09
N ASP A 367 12.07 8.86 27.13
CA ASP A 367 12.16 9.47 25.81
C ASP A 367 11.48 10.84 25.73
N TRP A 368 10.43 11.07 26.53
CA TRP A 368 9.71 12.34 26.62
C TRP A 368 9.26 12.67 28.05
N ASP A 369 9.31 13.96 28.39
CA ASP A 369 8.76 14.52 29.63
C ASP A 369 7.86 15.71 29.27
N ALA A 370 6.56 15.56 29.50
CA ALA A 370 5.57 16.62 29.27
C ALA A 370 5.44 17.59 30.46
N ASN A 371 6.28 17.45 31.49
CA ASN A 371 6.21 18.17 32.76
C ASN A 371 4.79 18.18 33.36
N PRO A 372 4.15 17.01 33.54
CA PRO A 372 2.76 16.92 33.95
C PRO A 372 2.55 17.37 35.41
N ASP A 373 1.36 17.86 35.74
CA ASP A 373 0.93 18.09 37.13
C ASP A 373 1.04 16.79 37.95
N HIS A 374 1.82 16.80 39.03
CA HIS A 374 2.04 15.63 39.89
C HIS A 374 0.75 15.10 40.53
N ASN A 375 -0.28 15.93 40.65
CA ASN A 375 -1.52 15.55 41.31
C ASN A 375 -2.54 14.97 40.34
N LEU A 376 -2.49 15.32 39.05
CA LEU A 376 -3.56 15.10 38.08
C LEU A 376 -2.94 14.69 36.75
N GLN A 377 -2.94 13.40 36.43
CA GLN A 377 -2.30 12.91 35.20
C GLN A 377 -3.18 11.93 34.43
N THR A 378 -2.93 11.85 33.13
CA THR A 378 -3.48 10.86 32.22
C THR A 378 -2.62 10.75 30.97
N THR A 379 -2.95 9.80 30.09
CA THR A 379 -2.35 9.67 28.76
C THR A 379 -3.42 9.81 27.67
N PRO A 380 -3.07 10.26 26.46
CA PRO A 380 -4.01 10.26 25.33
C PRO A 380 -4.67 8.91 25.08
N ALA A 381 -3.92 7.81 25.19
CA ALA A 381 -4.44 6.46 24.96
C ALA A 381 -5.50 6.08 26.02
N GLU A 382 -5.24 6.35 27.31
CA GLU A 382 -6.18 6.01 28.37
C GLU A 382 -7.44 6.89 28.32
N MET A 383 -7.32 8.17 27.95
CA MET A 383 -8.49 9.03 27.75
C MET A 383 -9.34 8.62 26.54
N ALA A 384 -8.71 8.27 25.41
CA ALA A 384 -9.43 7.76 24.25
C ALA A 384 -10.19 6.46 24.58
N ARG A 385 -9.54 5.54 25.31
CA ARG A 385 -10.17 4.29 25.76
C ARG A 385 -11.25 4.51 26.82
N MET A 386 -11.10 5.52 27.69
CA MET A 386 -12.15 5.90 28.64
C MET A 386 -13.42 6.36 27.91
N LEU A 387 -13.28 7.22 26.90
CA LEU A 387 -14.42 7.68 26.11
C LEU A 387 -15.03 6.55 25.27
N ALA A 388 -14.20 5.68 24.70
CA ALA A 388 -14.66 4.47 24.04
C ALA A 388 -15.45 3.56 25.00
N ALA A 389 -14.98 3.37 26.23
CA ALA A 389 -15.66 2.56 27.23
C ALA A 389 -17.04 3.13 27.62
N ILE A 390 -17.18 4.46 27.71
CA ILE A 390 -18.48 5.13 27.92
C ILE A 390 -19.39 4.89 26.71
N TYR A 391 -18.89 5.12 25.49
CA TYR A 391 -19.68 4.91 24.28
C TYR A 391 -20.15 3.46 24.14
N GLU A 392 -19.26 2.48 24.31
CA GLU A 392 -19.61 1.07 24.25
C GLU A 392 -20.65 0.67 25.30
N CYS A 393 -20.58 1.27 26.50
CA CYS A 393 -21.57 1.07 27.54
C CYS A 393 -22.98 1.50 27.09
N THR A 394 -23.12 2.59 26.32
CA THR A 394 -24.40 2.97 25.70
C THR A 394 -24.93 1.89 24.75
N GLN A 395 -24.04 1.07 24.20
CA GLN A 395 -24.37 -0.05 23.33
C GLN A 395 -24.60 -1.36 24.11
N GLY A 396 -24.61 -1.31 25.45
CA GLY A 396 -24.79 -2.49 26.30
C GLY A 396 -23.60 -3.45 26.30
N ARG A 397 -22.39 -2.97 25.97
CA ARG A 397 -21.15 -3.76 25.97
C ARG A 397 -19.96 -2.95 26.51
N GLY A 398 -18.77 -3.54 26.49
CA GLY A 398 -17.52 -2.82 26.74
C GLY A 398 -17.11 -2.74 28.21
N ARG A 399 -15.98 -2.06 28.42
CA ARG A 399 -15.16 -2.19 29.64
C ARG A 399 -15.88 -1.85 30.94
N LEU A 400 -16.73 -0.83 30.96
CA LEU A 400 -17.47 -0.42 32.17
C LEU A 400 -18.38 -1.54 32.68
N LEU A 401 -19.13 -2.19 31.77
CA LEU A 401 -20.07 -3.26 32.11
C LEU A 401 -19.34 -4.57 32.46
N GLU A 402 -18.15 -4.80 31.91
CA GLU A 402 -17.31 -5.96 32.23
C GLU A 402 -16.72 -5.87 33.64
N VAL A 403 -16.24 -4.69 34.04
CA VAL A 403 -15.57 -4.47 35.34
C VAL A 403 -16.60 -4.26 36.46
N TYR A 404 -17.70 -3.58 36.17
CA TYR A 404 -18.75 -3.22 37.13
C TYR A 404 -20.12 -3.76 36.72
N PRO A 405 -20.31 -5.10 36.73
CA PRO A 405 -21.56 -5.69 36.31
C PRO A 405 -22.71 -5.32 37.25
N GLY A 406 -23.68 -4.58 36.73
CA GLY A 406 -24.86 -4.15 37.47
C GLY A 406 -24.78 -2.76 38.10
N ASP A 407 -23.62 -2.09 38.06
CA ASP A 407 -23.46 -0.71 38.55
C ASP A 407 -23.61 0.32 37.43
N PHE A 408 -23.66 -0.13 36.17
CA PHE A 408 -23.91 0.71 35.00
C PHE A 408 -25.03 0.11 34.14
N THR A 409 -25.83 1.01 33.60
CA THR A 409 -26.80 0.74 32.55
C THR A 409 -26.49 1.55 31.28
N PRO A 410 -26.93 1.10 30.10
CA PRO A 410 -26.77 1.86 28.86
C PRO A 410 -27.31 3.30 28.96
N GLY A 411 -28.44 3.51 29.64
CA GLY A 411 -29.04 4.84 29.79
C GLY A 411 -28.24 5.78 30.71
N GLU A 412 -27.58 5.25 31.74
CA GLU A 412 -26.66 6.05 32.57
C GLU A 412 -25.41 6.46 31.77
N CYS A 413 -24.92 5.58 30.91
CA CYS A 413 -23.83 5.91 30.00
C CYS A 413 -24.24 6.91 28.91
N GLU A 414 -25.48 6.88 28.43
CA GLU A 414 -26.03 7.95 27.57
C GLU A 414 -26.12 9.29 28.33
N THR A 415 -26.48 9.25 29.62
CA THR A 415 -26.55 10.43 30.48
C THR A 415 -25.17 11.07 30.66
N LEU A 416 -24.10 10.27 30.77
CA LEU A 416 -22.72 10.76 30.76
C LEU A 416 -22.43 11.58 29.49
N LEU A 417 -22.69 11.00 28.31
CA LEU A 417 -22.48 11.68 27.04
C LEU A 417 -23.38 12.90 26.87
N PHE A 418 -24.59 12.88 27.41
CA PHE A 418 -25.50 14.03 27.42
C PHE A 418 -24.88 15.22 28.16
N TYR A 419 -24.39 15.04 29.39
CA TYR A 419 -23.74 16.15 30.11
C TYR A 419 -22.44 16.61 29.44
N MET A 420 -21.66 15.68 28.87
CA MET A 420 -20.47 16.04 28.08
C MET A 420 -20.84 16.83 26.82
N SER A 421 -22.01 16.58 26.23
CA SER A 421 -22.45 17.27 25.02
C SER A 421 -22.70 18.76 25.23
N HIS A 422 -22.78 19.24 26.47
CA HIS A 422 -22.96 20.65 26.79
C HIS A 422 -21.65 21.45 26.80
N ASP A 423 -20.49 20.81 26.56
CA ASP A 423 -19.24 21.54 26.31
C ASP A 423 -19.32 22.16 24.90
N GLU A 424 -19.59 23.47 24.82
CA GLU A 424 -19.75 24.20 23.55
C GLU A 424 -18.45 24.88 23.09
N PHE A 425 -17.29 24.42 23.56
CA PHE A 425 -15.99 25.03 23.24
C PHE A 425 -15.54 24.67 21.81
N GLN A 426 -15.70 25.59 20.85
CA GLN A 426 -15.52 25.30 19.41
C GLN A 426 -14.07 25.37 18.89
N GLU A 427 -13.05 25.30 19.74
CA GLU A 427 -11.64 25.24 19.31
C GLU A 427 -11.11 23.78 19.27
N MET A 428 -9.79 23.61 19.11
CA MET A 428 -9.12 22.29 19.15
C MET A 428 -9.74 21.27 18.18
N ILE A 429 -10.25 20.12 18.66
CA ILE A 429 -10.80 19.07 17.78
C ILE A 429 -12.03 19.58 17.03
N TRP A 430 -12.89 20.37 17.69
CA TRP A 430 -14.09 20.93 17.07
C TRP A 430 -13.75 21.80 15.86
N ALA A 431 -12.76 22.69 15.99
CA ALA A 431 -12.30 23.55 14.90
C ALA A 431 -11.73 22.74 13.71
N GLY A 432 -11.23 21.53 13.96
CA GLY A 432 -10.71 20.62 12.95
C GLY A 432 -11.78 19.85 12.16
N LEU A 433 -13.06 19.94 12.53
CA LEU A 433 -14.13 19.22 11.85
C LEU A 433 -14.30 19.71 10.39
N PRO A 434 -14.75 18.86 9.45
CA PRO A 434 -14.98 19.28 8.06
C PRO A 434 -16.04 20.38 7.89
N ARG A 435 -16.99 20.48 8.84
CA ARG A 435 -18.08 21.45 8.84
C ARG A 435 -18.35 21.93 10.28
N PRO A 436 -17.41 22.66 10.91
CA PRO A 436 -17.44 22.94 12.34
C PRO A 436 -18.65 23.77 12.76
N ASN A 437 -19.16 24.62 11.86
CA ASN A 437 -20.33 25.47 12.08
C ASN A 437 -21.68 24.73 12.03
N THR A 438 -21.71 23.46 11.59
CA THR A 438 -22.95 22.67 11.50
C THR A 438 -22.77 21.24 12.00
N ALA A 439 -21.62 20.94 12.61
CA ALA A 439 -21.36 19.68 13.27
C ALA A 439 -21.46 19.88 14.79
N TRP A 440 -21.88 18.83 15.48
CA TRP A 440 -21.87 18.76 16.95
C TRP A 440 -21.05 17.55 17.34
N ILE A 441 -20.18 17.69 18.32
CA ILE A 441 -19.39 16.60 18.90
C ILE A 441 -19.57 16.59 20.41
N VAL A 442 -19.37 15.41 21.00
CA VAL A 442 -19.28 15.27 22.46
C VAL A 442 -17.81 15.30 22.79
N HIS A 443 -17.34 16.29 23.54
CA HIS A 443 -15.92 16.41 23.82
C HIS A 443 -15.66 17.06 25.17
N LYS A 444 -14.40 17.06 25.61
CA LYS A 444 -13.95 17.76 26.80
C LYS A 444 -12.56 18.34 26.60
N HIS A 445 -12.48 19.66 26.64
CA HIS A 445 -11.21 20.38 26.61
C HIS A 445 -10.59 20.49 28.02
N GLY A 446 -9.26 20.67 28.07
CA GLY A 446 -8.49 20.96 29.29
C GLY A 446 -7.32 21.91 29.03
N PHE A 447 -7.17 22.90 29.92
CA PHE A 447 -6.15 23.95 29.84
C PHE A 447 -5.30 24.03 31.11
N ALA A 448 -4.00 24.16 30.92
CA ALA A 448 -3.01 24.59 31.88
C ALA A 448 -2.08 25.61 31.20
N TYR A 449 -1.15 26.20 31.94
CA TYR A 449 -0.29 27.26 31.41
C TYR A 449 0.54 26.82 30.19
N GLU A 450 1.07 25.58 30.21
CA GLU A 450 1.95 25.04 29.15
C GLU A 450 1.37 23.79 28.47
N SER A 451 0.15 23.38 28.80
CA SER A 451 -0.45 22.15 28.28
C SER A 451 -1.91 22.37 27.92
N HIS A 452 -2.30 21.95 26.72
CA HIS A 452 -3.69 21.96 26.25
C HIS A 452 -4.07 20.56 25.79
N SER A 453 -5.33 20.19 25.98
CA SER A 453 -5.84 18.86 25.61
C SER A 453 -7.30 18.95 25.21
N ASP A 454 -7.74 17.99 24.39
CA ASP A 454 -9.12 17.81 24.00
C ASP A 454 -9.35 16.32 23.72
N VAL A 455 -10.52 15.80 24.12
CA VAL A 455 -10.91 14.39 23.99
C VAL A 455 -12.34 14.38 23.47
N ALA A 456 -12.59 13.70 22.34
CA ALA A 456 -13.85 13.75 21.61
C ALA A 456 -14.29 12.38 21.07
#